data_AF-M5FZG6-F1
#
_entry.id   AF-M5FZG6-F1
#
_cell.length_a   1.000
_cell.length_b   1.000
_cell.length_c   1.000
_cell.angle_alpha   90.00
_cell.angle_beta   90.00
_cell.angle_gamma   90.00
#
_symmetry.space_group_name_H-M   'P 1'
#
loop_
_entity.id
_entity.type
_entity.pdbx_description
1 polymer ?
#
loop_
_entity_poly.entity_id
_entity_poly.type
_entity_poly.pdbx_seq_one_letter_code
_entity_poly.pdbx_strand_id
1 'polypeptide(L)'
;MPFTLSFYHFLELGAVGAVLALYFLYRSQRLLPPGPNPIPLIGRTRFPIEHLEAFKSWAEKYPDIMTLRIRGQNVIIVNSLCAANDILEKRATSTSIRPQRPMCHDLVGYKNSTSQTNDMVQHKIYHFWAVEERELRKATLYMLNVPGDSTKALRRAMSAIVFYVAYGYNIETDGDAFVNRITDYMKVYQRLLRPADFLVDILPPLKHLPEGFPGAGFKRTASKWRKSKEDIHNVPFEQVKCDMASGNAMPSFTQHLLEEMPEQKGTNKYTEECIKLAASSIYTGGNDNNTSSVQSMMAAILLFPQVQDKAQAELDRVIGRDRLPSVKDLDDLPYCGAIVQEILRWQPPTPFALPHALDRDEEFQGYILPKGATIMANVWAMTRNPTSYPSPEEFIPERHLSTDENGNFKLEPTRNASPSGLAVVRVLALTWLKPLFSPE
;
A
#
# COMPACT_ATOMS: atom_id res chain seq x y z
N MET A 1 35.03 49.01 35.32
CA MET A 1 34.50 49.24 33.96
C MET A 1 33.72 48.00 33.55
N PRO A 2 32.40 48.09 33.31
CA PRO A 2 31.67 46.92 32.81
C PRO A 2 32.05 46.70 31.34
N PHE A 3 32.50 45.50 31.00
CA PHE A 3 32.69 45.06 29.62
C PHE A 3 31.30 45.01 28.96
N THR A 4 30.89 46.08 28.31
CA THR A 4 29.73 46.06 27.43
C THR A 4 30.14 45.31 26.17
N LEU A 5 29.77 44.03 26.07
CA LEU A 5 29.89 43.28 24.81
C LEU A 5 29.14 44.09 23.74
N SER A 6 29.88 44.66 22.81
CA SER A 6 29.30 45.40 21.70
C SER A 6 28.42 44.47 20.87
N PHE A 7 27.28 44.96 20.38
CA PHE A 7 26.33 44.21 19.54
C PHE A 7 27.00 43.40 18.41
N TYR A 8 28.13 43.89 17.89
CA TYR A 8 28.96 43.22 16.89
C TYR A 8 29.55 41.88 17.38
N HIS A 9 29.95 41.76 18.65
CA HIS A 9 30.46 40.50 19.21
C HIS A 9 29.36 39.44 19.34
N PHE A 10 28.11 39.85 19.59
CA PHE A 10 26.96 38.94 19.57
C PHE A 10 26.67 38.42 18.15
N LEU A 11 26.79 39.28 17.14
CA LEU A 11 26.65 38.88 15.74
C LEU A 11 27.78 37.94 15.29
N GLU A 12 29.03 38.21 15.68
CA GLU A 12 30.18 37.35 15.37
C GLU A 12 30.06 35.98 16.05
N LEU A 13 29.73 35.93 17.34
CA LEU A 13 29.47 34.67 18.05
C LEU A 13 28.30 33.91 17.43
N GLY A 14 27.24 34.61 17.02
CA GLY A 14 26.11 34.03 16.30
C GLY A 14 26.52 33.44 14.94
N ALA A 15 27.34 34.14 14.17
CA ALA A 15 27.86 33.67 12.89
C ALA A 15 28.78 32.45 13.05
N VAL A 16 29.71 32.49 14.02
CA VAL A 16 30.59 31.35 14.34
C VAL A 16 29.75 30.14 14.80
N GLY A 17 28.76 30.37 15.68
CA GLY A 17 27.82 29.33 16.10
C GLY A 17 27.04 28.73 14.94
N ALA A 18 26.56 29.55 14.01
CA ALA A 18 25.87 29.09 12.81
C ALA A 18 26.79 28.28 11.88
N VAL A 19 28.03 28.73 11.66
CA VAL A 19 29.02 28.01 10.85
C VAL A 19 29.38 26.66 11.49
N LEU A 20 29.62 26.63 12.81
CA LEU A 20 29.87 25.38 13.52
C LEU A 20 28.66 24.45 13.45
N ALA A 21 27.44 24.97 13.65
CA ALA A 21 26.23 24.18 13.51
C ALA A 21 26.09 23.60 12.09
N LEU A 22 26.31 24.42 11.05
CA LEU A 22 26.31 23.96 9.66
C LEU A 22 27.40 22.92 9.38
N TYR A 23 28.59 23.08 9.96
CA TYR A 23 29.69 22.13 9.84
C TYR A 23 29.36 20.79 10.51
N PHE A 24 28.83 20.80 11.74
CA PHE A 24 28.41 19.59 12.43
C PHE A 24 27.23 18.90 11.74
N LEU A 25 26.26 19.66 11.23
CA LEU A 25 25.16 19.14 10.41
C LEU A 25 25.66 18.54 9.10
N TYR A 26 26.63 19.17 8.45
CA TYR A 26 27.25 18.62 7.25
C TYR A 26 28.04 17.34 7.55
N ARG A 27 28.78 17.31 8.67
CA ARG A 27 29.55 16.13 9.08
C ARG A 27 28.64 14.96 9.44
N SER A 28 27.57 15.18 10.20
CA SER A 28 26.61 14.13 10.54
C SER A 28 25.94 13.55 9.28
N GLN A 29 25.75 14.36 8.24
CA GLN A 29 25.23 13.89 6.96
C GLN A 29 26.16 12.97 6.20
N ARG A 30 27.46 12.98 6.46
CA ARG A 30 28.41 12.01 5.87
C ARG A 30 28.30 10.62 6.52
N LEU A 31 27.66 10.53 7.68
CA LEU A 31 27.38 9.26 8.35
C LEU A 31 26.09 8.61 7.83
N LEU A 32 25.25 9.37 7.10
CA LEU A 32 24.06 8.84 6.46
C LEU A 32 24.43 8.05 5.20
N PRO A 33 23.61 7.07 4.79
CA PRO A 33 23.74 6.46 3.47
C PRO A 33 23.79 7.53 2.38
N PRO A 34 24.61 7.36 1.33
CA PRO A 34 24.72 8.33 0.25
C PRO A 34 23.39 8.45 -0.50
N GLY A 35 23.23 9.51 -1.30
CA GLY A 35 22.04 9.62 -2.14
C GLY A 35 22.00 10.90 -2.98
N PRO A 36 21.05 10.97 -3.93
CA PRO A 36 20.98 12.01 -4.95
C PRO A 36 20.31 13.29 -4.41
N ASN A 37 21.04 13.98 -3.53
CA ASN A 37 20.60 15.18 -2.84
C ASN A 37 21.28 16.43 -3.44
N PRO A 38 20.57 17.20 -4.28
CA PRO A 38 21.17 18.34 -4.99
C PRO A 38 21.61 19.48 -4.05
N ILE A 39 20.90 19.64 -2.93
CA ILE A 39 21.23 20.62 -1.89
C ILE A 39 21.59 19.82 -0.62
N PRO A 40 22.82 19.93 -0.08
CA PRO A 40 23.31 19.04 0.98
C PRO A 40 22.36 18.92 2.20
N LEU A 41 21.89 20.05 2.73
CA LEU A 41 21.06 20.08 3.95
C LEU A 41 19.55 19.94 3.69
N ILE A 42 19.05 20.57 2.63
CA ILE A 42 17.60 20.66 2.36
C ILE A 42 17.14 19.53 1.45
N GLY A 43 18.00 19.09 0.54
CA GLY A 43 17.68 18.16 -0.53
C GLY A 43 16.69 18.74 -1.53
N ARG A 44 15.58 18.04 -1.75
CA ARG A 44 14.54 18.36 -2.72
C ARG A 44 13.35 19.03 -2.06
N THR A 45 12.61 19.80 -2.85
CA THR A 45 11.38 20.48 -2.38
C THR A 45 10.17 19.56 -2.34
N ARG A 46 10.17 18.47 -3.12
CA ARG A 46 9.08 17.49 -3.22
C ARG A 46 9.66 16.09 -3.41
N PHE A 47 8.90 15.09 -2.96
CA PHE A 47 9.21 13.69 -3.21
C PHE A 47 8.92 13.35 -4.69
N PRO A 48 9.85 12.70 -5.42
CA PRO A 48 9.79 12.55 -6.89
C PRO A 48 8.91 11.37 -7.33
N ILE A 49 7.62 11.39 -6.97
CA ILE A 49 6.68 10.26 -7.10
C ILE A 49 6.48 9.78 -8.54
N GLU A 50 6.50 10.71 -9.49
CA GLU A 50 6.22 10.42 -10.91
C GLU A 50 7.46 9.91 -11.67
N HIS A 51 8.58 9.74 -10.98
CA HIS A 51 9.86 9.39 -11.60
C HIS A 51 10.36 8.03 -11.13
N LEU A 52 9.59 6.96 -11.38
CA LEU A 52 10.06 5.59 -11.16
C LEU A 52 11.42 5.36 -11.86
N GLU A 53 11.60 5.95 -13.03
CA GLU A 53 12.87 5.95 -13.78
C GLU A 53 14.04 6.59 -13.00
N ALA A 54 13.77 7.65 -12.23
CA ALA A 54 14.80 8.23 -11.36
C ALA A 54 15.19 7.24 -10.25
N PHE A 55 14.20 6.59 -9.63
CA PHE A 55 14.47 5.57 -8.62
C PHE A 55 15.18 4.35 -9.17
N LYS A 56 14.94 3.98 -10.42
CA LYS A 56 15.70 2.94 -11.14
C LYS A 56 17.18 3.32 -11.25
N SER A 57 17.48 4.46 -11.86
CA SER A 57 18.87 4.92 -12.01
C SER A 57 19.59 5.12 -10.66
N TRP A 58 18.85 5.52 -9.62
CA TRP A 58 19.41 5.64 -8.28
C TRP A 58 19.64 4.30 -7.59
N ALA A 59 18.76 3.31 -7.79
CA ALA A 59 18.97 1.97 -7.26
C ALA A 59 20.19 1.30 -7.88
N GLU A 60 20.48 1.55 -9.17
CA GLU A 60 21.73 1.07 -9.80
C GLU A 60 22.97 1.71 -9.16
N LYS A 61 22.91 3.01 -8.84
CA LYS A 61 24.01 3.74 -8.20
C LYS A 61 24.16 3.43 -6.71
N TYR A 62 23.07 3.09 -6.04
CA TYR A 62 22.98 2.87 -4.60
C TYR A 62 22.22 1.54 -4.34
N PRO A 63 22.87 0.38 -4.55
CA PRO A 63 22.21 -0.91 -4.68
C PRO A 63 21.52 -1.42 -3.41
N ASP A 64 22.09 -1.13 -2.23
CA ASP A 64 21.50 -1.58 -0.97
C ASP A 64 20.59 -0.52 -0.35
N ILE A 65 21.10 0.69 -0.17
CA ILE A 65 20.44 1.74 0.59
C ILE A 65 20.84 3.13 0.07
N MET A 66 19.90 4.07 0.11
CA MET A 66 20.19 5.49 -0.15
C MET A 66 19.40 6.43 0.76
N THR A 67 19.89 7.66 0.91
CA THR A 67 19.16 8.73 1.59
C THR A 67 18.64 9.76 0.59
N LEU A 68 17.32 9.98 0.58
CA LEU A 68 16.68 11.13 -0.04
C LEU A 68 16.32 12.16 1.02
N ARG A 69 16.73 13.41 0.81
CA ARG A 69 16.36 14.54 1.67
C ARG A 69 15.22 15.30 1.03
N ILE A 70 14.12 15.43 1.74
CA ILE A 70 12.95 16.19 1.29
C ILE A 70 12.69 17.29 2.32
N ARG A 71 12.99 18.54 1.94
CA ARG A 71 12.82 19.73 2.79
C ARG A 71 13.46 19.55 4.18
N GLY A 72 14.66 18.98 4.21
CA GLY A 72 15.44 18.70 5.42
C GLY A 72 15.11 17.39 6.14
N GLN A 73 14.06 16.66 5.74
CA GLN A 73 13.72 15.35 6.32
C GLN A 73 14.48 14.23 5.62
N ASN A 74 15.05 13.30 6.38
CA ASN A 74 15.75 12.12 5.85
C ASN A 74 14.75 11.00 5.54
N VAL A 75 14.73 10.57 4.29
CA VAL A 75 13.99 9.40 3.80
C VAL A 75 15.00 8.36 3.33
N ILE A 76 15.11 7.27 4.07
CA ILE A 76 15.97 6.14 3.76
C ILE A 76 15.21 5.21 2.80
N ILE A 77 15.77 4.97 1.63
CA ILE A 77 15.23 4.04 0.64
C ILE A 77 16.07 2.77 0.65
N VAL A 78 15.42 1.63 0.84
CA VAL A 78 16.05 0.31 0.87
C VAL A 78 15.80 -0.39 -0.46
N ASN A 79 16.87 -0.66 -1.22
CA ASN A 79 16.81 -1.12 -2.60
C ASN A 79 17.07 -2.62 -2.77
N SER A 80 17.74 -3.27 -1.81
CA SER A 80 18.05 -4.70 -1.88
C SER A 80 17.27 -5.53 -0.85
N LEU A 81 16.98 -6.78 -1.21
CA LEU A 81 16.30 -7.72 -0.31
C LEU A 81 17.16 -8.03 0.93
N CYS A 82 18.49 -8.08 0.77
CA CYS A 82 19.40 -8.28 1.88
C CYS A 82 19.29 -7.14 2.90
N ALA A 83 19.36 -5.89 2.44
CA ALA A 83 19.20 -4.72 3.29
C ALA A 83 17.79 -4.65 3.91
N ALA A 84 16.75 -5.01 3.14
CA ALA A 84 15.38 -5.07 3.65
C ALA A 84 15.23 -6.09 4.78
N ASN A 85 15.77 -7.31 4.63
CA ASN A 85 15.73 -8.32 5.69
C ASN A 85 16.54 -7.88 6.92
N ASP A 86 17.71 -7.27 6.73
CA ASP A 86 18.53 -6.80 7.84
C ASP A 86 17.92 -5.64 8.62
N ILE A 87 17.25 -4.71 7.93
CA ILE A 87 16.71 -3.47 8.53
C ILE A 87 15.25 -3.66 8.97
N LEU A 88 14.40 -4.23 8.14
CA LEU A 88 12.96 -4.30 8.38
C LEU A 88 12.54 -5.59 9.10
N GLU A 89 13.24 -6.70 8.87
CA GLU A 89 12.88 -7.99 9.48
C GLU A 89 13.67 -8.24 10.76
N LYS A 90 15.00 -8.33 10.68
CA LYS A 90 15.86 -8.59 11.86
C LYS A 90 15.75 -7.49 12.93
N ARG A 91 15.41 -6.26 12.53
CA ARG A 91 15.27 -5.10 13.43
C ARG A 91 13.85 -4.56 13.45
N ALA A 92 12.84 -5.40 13.21
CA ALA A 92 11.43 -5.02 13.23
C ALA A 92 11.02 -4.28 14.52
N THR A 93 11.68 -4.54 15.65
CA THR A 93 11.41 -3.82 16.91
C THR A 93 11.68 -2.32 16.80
N SER A 94 12.74 -1.89 16.10
CA SER A 94 13.05 -0.47 15.92
C SER A 94 12.48 0.16 14.65
N THR A 95 12.09 -0.66 13.67
CA THR A 95 11.63 -0.17 12.35
C THR A 95 10.14 -0.37 12.10
N SER A 96 9.39 -1.00 13.00
CA SER A 96 7.95 -1.26 12.78
C SER A 96 7.08 -0.01 12.92
N ILE A 97 7.53 1.05 13.60
CA ILE A 97 6.69 2.24 13.81
C ILE A 97 6.41 2.99 12.50
N ARG A 98 5.42 3.88 12.53
CA ARG A 98 4.99 4.68 11.38
C ARG A 98 5.46 6.13 11.53
N PRO A 99 5.84 6.82 10.42
CA PRO A 99 6.24 8.21 10.48
C PRO A 99 5.15 9.11 11.08
N GLN A 100 5.44 9.74 12.22
CA GLN A 100 4.49 10.64 12.86
C GLN A 100 4.42 11.95 12.08
N ARG A 101 3.22 12.23 11.53
CA ARG A 101 2.97 13.41 10.69
C ARG A 101 1.79 14.20 11.22
N PRO A 102 1.99 15.41 11.77
CA PRO A 102 0.92 16.28 12.28
C PRO A 102 -0.26 16.46 11.33
N MET A 103 -0.04 16.63 10.02
CA MET A 103 -1.15 16.77 9.08
C MET A 103 -2.01 15.51 9.02
N CYS A 104 -1.38 14.34 8.84
CA CYS A 104 -2.08 13.06 8.71
C CYS A 104 -2.70 12.60 10.05
N HIS A 105 -1.91 12.57 11.11
CA HIS A 105 -2.24 11.92 12.38
C HIS A 105 -3.05 12.83 13.30
N ASP A 106 -2.62 14.08 13.49
CA ASP A 106 -3.26 15.00 14.45
C ASP A 106 -4.43 15.75 13.81
N LEU A 107 -4.21 16.34 12.62
CA LEU A 107 -5.17 17.26 11.99
C LEU A 107 -6.24 16.55 11.15
N VAL A 108 -5.95 15.39 10.55
CA VAL A 108 -6.97 14.60 9.83
C VAL A 108 -7.43 13.38 10.64
N GLY A 109 -6.59 12.87 11.55
CA GLY A 109 -6.98 11.85 12.52
C GLY A 109 -6.79 10.42 12.02
N TYR A 110 -5.68 10.11 11.35
CA TYR A 110 -5.33 8.74 10.91
C TYR A 110 -4.52 7.94 11.93
N LYS A 111 -4.27 8.48 13.13
CA LYS A 111 -3.40 7.85 14.13
C LYS A 111 -3.78 6.41 14.48
N ASN A 112 -5.07 6.11 14.49
CA ASN A 112 -5.59 4.80 14.88
C ASN A 112 -5.91 3.91 13.68
N SER A 113 -5.71 4.39 12.45
CA SER A 113 -5.96 3.58 11.27
C SER A 113 -5.04 2.37 11.26
N THR A 114 -5.58 1.20 10.93
CA THR A 114 -4.89 -0.09 10.79
C THR A 114 -3.55 0.00 10.06
N SER A 115 -3.49 0.71 8.94
CA SER A 115 -2.25 0.88 8.17
C SER A 115 -1.21 1.80 8.83
N GLN A 116 -1.59 2.56 9.86
CA GLN A 116 -0.75 3.50 10.60
C GLN A 116 -0.49 3.06 12.06
N THR A 117 -0.88 1.84 12.44
CA THR A 117 -0.61 1.24 13.75
C THR A 117 0.03 -0.15 13.62
N ASN A 118 0.61 -0.65 14.72
CA ASN A 118 1.14 -2.02 14.85
C ASN A 118 0.25 -2.88 15.75
N ASP A 119 -0.96 -2.43 16.03
CA ASP A 119 -1.91 -3.14 16.87
C ASP A 119 -2.44 -4.39 16.17
N MET A 120 -1.86 -5.54 16.51
CA MET A 120 -2.22 -6.86 15.97
C MET A 120 -3.68 -7.25 16.22
N VAL A 121 -4.35 -6.64 17.20
CA VAL A 121 -5.77 -6.87 17.49
C VAL A 121 -6.63 -6.52 16.26
N GLN A 122 -6.18 -5.61 15.40
CA GLN A 122 -6.92 -5.18 14.22
C GLN A 122 -6.67 -6.05 12.97
N HIS A 123 -5.80 -7.06 13.05
CA HIS A 123 -5.40 -7.91 11.92
C HIS A 123 -6.05 -9.30 12.00
N LYS A 124 -7.33 -9.39 11.62
CA LYS A 124 -8.01 -10.67 11.34
C LYS A 124 -8.22 -10.83 9.83
N ILE A 125 -8.16 -12.07 9.35
CA ILE A 125 -8.39 -12.41 7.94
C ILE A 125 -9.74 -13.11 7.84
N TYR A 126 -10.63 -12.57 7.01
CA TYR A 126 -11.90 -13.20 6.62
C TYR A 126 -11.96 -13.30 5.11
N HIS A 127 -12.39 -14.45 4.58
CA HIS A 127 -12.49 -14.70 3.14
C HIS A 127 -13.96 -14.86 2.73
N PHE A 128 -14.39 -14.14 1.69
CA PHE A 128 -15.76 -14.19 1.15
C PHE A 128 -15.77 -14.64 -0.31
N TRP A 129 -15.32 -15.87 -0.54
CA TRP A 129 -15.15 -16.47 -1.87
C TRP A 129 -16.37 -16.38 -2.80
N ALA A 130 -17.58 -16.59 -2.28
CA ALA A 130 -18.80 -16.57 -3.08
C ALA A 130 -19.07 -15.20 -3.72
N VAL A 131 -18.70 -14.13 -3.03
CA VAL A 131 -18.89 -12.74 -3.46
C VAL A 131 -17.87 -12.37 -4.51
N GLU A 132 -16.62 -12.78 -4.28
CA GLU A 132 -15.55 -12.64 -5.26
C GLU A 132 -15.93 -13.33 -6.57
N GLU A 133 -16.31 -14.61 -6.54
CA GLU A 133 -16.73 -15.33 -7.76
C GLU A 133 -17.89 -14.62 -8.47
N ARG A 134 -18.92 -14.20 -7.73
CA ARG A 134 -20.11 -13.54 -8.29
C ARG A 134 -19.77 -12.24 -9.01
N GLU A 135 -19.04 -11.35 -8.33
CA GLU A 135 -18.72 -10.03 -8.89
C GLU A 135 -17.68 -10.11 -10.01
N LEU A 136 -16.75 -11.06 -9.95
CA LEU A 136 -15.81 -11.31 -11.04
C LEU A 136 -16.52 -11.86 -12.28
N ARG A 137 -17.49 -12.77 -12.13
CA ARG A 137 -18.33 -13.23 -13.26
C ARG A 137 -19.11 -12.09 -13.91
N LYS A 138 -19.68 -11.18 -13.10
CA LYS A 138 -20.34 -9.97 -13.62
C LYS A 138 -19.37 -9.05 -14.34
N ALA A 139 -18.15 -8.88 -13.81
CA ALA A 139 -17.09 -8.10 -14.47
C ALA A 139 -16.75 -8.68 -15.84
N THR A 140 -16.55 -10.01 -15.91
CA THR A 140 -16.28 -10.75 -17.14
C THR A 140 -17.38 -10.53 -18.18
N LEU A 141 -18.64 -10.75 -17.80
CA LEU A 141 -19.80 -10.49 -18.65
C LEU A 141 -19.85 -9.05 -19.16
N TYR A 142 -19.57 -8.06 -18.30
CA TYR A 142 -19.59 -6.66 -18.70
C TYR A 142 -18.59 -6.37 -19.82
N MET A 143 -17.35 -6.86 -19.73
CA MET A 143 -16.35 -6.54 -20.74
C MET A 143 -16.54 -7.30 -22.04
N LEU A 144 -17.15 -8.50 -21.99
CA LEU A 144 -17.58 -9.20 -23.19
C LEU A 144 -18.65 -8.38 -23.93
N ASN A 145 -19.56 -7.73 -23.19
CA ASN A 145 -20.62 -6.91 -23.76
C ASN A 145 -20.17 -5.49 -24.17
N VAL A 146 -19.13 -4.95 -23.52
CA VAL A 146 -18.62 -3.59 -23.74
C VAL A 146 -17.11 -3.64 -24.05
N PRO A 147 -16.73 -3.94 -25.30
CA PRO A 147 -15.33 -3.99 -25.70
C PRO A 147 -14.65 -2.63 -25.50
N GLY A 148 -13.43 -2.64 -24.95
CA GLY A 148 -12.59 -1.45 -24.82
C GLY A 148 -12.68 -0.68 -23.49
N ASP A 149 -13.61 -1.02 -22.59
CA ASP A 149 -13.71 -0.39 -21.25
C ASP A 149 -13.56 -1.40 -20.09
N SER A 150 -12.48 -2.18 -20.11
CA SER A 150 -12.17 -3.13 -19.03
C SER A 150 -11.84 -2.46 -17.70
N THR A 151 -11.32 -1.23 -17.74
CA THR A 151 -10.93 -0.49 -16.53
C THR A 151 -12.13 -0.13 -15.66
N LYS A 152 -13.20 0.37 -16.28
CA LYS A 152 -14.42 0.72 -15.54
C LYS A 152 -15.08 -0.52 -14.97
N ALA A 153 -15.15 -1.60 -15.76
CA ALA A 153 -15.68 -2.90 -15.33
C ALA A 153 -14.95 -3.45 -14.10
N LEU A 154 -13.61 -3.43 -14.15
CA LEU A 154 -12.73 -3.88 -13.07
C LEU A 154 -12.89 -3.04 -11.81
N ARG A 155 -12.85 -1.70 -11.94
CA ARG A 155 -12.98 -0.81 -10.80
C ARG A 155 -14.33 -0.99 -10.10
N ARG A 156 -15.41 -1.16 -10.87
CA ARG A 156 -16.75 -1.45 -10.33
C ARG A 156 -16.75 -2.79 -9.58
N ALA A 157 -16.22 -3.84 -10.21
CA ALA A 157 -16.20 -5.18 -9.61
C ALA A 157 -15.38 -5.23 -8.32
N MET A 158 -14.17 -4.65 -8.31
CA MET A 158 -13.34 -4.57 -7.10
C MET A 158 -14.02 -3.77 -6.00
N SER A 159 -14.66 -2.65 -6.35
CA SER A 159 -15.44 -1.88 -5.39
C SER A 159 -16.57 -2.74 -4.82
N ALA A 160 -17.38 -3.40 -5.66
CA ALA A 160 -18.49 -4.23 -5.22
C ALA A 160 -18.06 -5.38 -4.30
N ILE A 161 -16.98 -6.08 -4.64
CA ILE A 161 -16.41 -7.15 -3.81
C ILE A 161 -16.05 -6.60 -2.44
N VAL A 162 -15.27 -5.53 -2.40
CA VAL A 162 -14.71 -5.04 -1.14
C VAL A 162 -15.80 -4.40 -0.26
N PHE A 163 -16.76 -3.70 -0.85
CA PHE A 163 -17.91 -3.15 -0.12
C PHE A 163 -18.80 -4.23 0.48
N TYR A 164 -19.04 -5.29 -0.28
CA TYR A 164 -19.79 -6.42 0.22
C TYR A 164 -19.03 -7.16 1.33
N VAL A 165 -17.75 -7.45 1.12
CA VAL A 165 -16.89 -8.10 2.14
C VAL A 165 -16.90 -7.30 3.44
N ALA A 166 -16.67 -5.99 3.35
CA ALA A 166 -16.56 -5.13 4.52
C ALA A 166 -17.90 -4.89 5.23
N TYR A 167 -18.97 -4.62 4.46
CA TYR A 167 -20.22 -4.05 4.99
C TYR A 167 -21.49 -4.77 4.53
N GLY A 168 -21.40 -5.77 3.66
CA GLY A 168 -22.58 -6.41 3.07
C GLY A 168 -23.31 -5.53 2.06
N TYR A 169 -22.65 -4.45 1.61
CA TYR A 169 -23.23 -3.45 0.72
C TYR A 169 -23.14 -3.88 -0.74
N ASN A 170 -24.30 -4.02 -1.41
CA ASN A 170 -24.37 -4.38 -2.83
C ASN A 170 -24.28 -3.12 -3.71
N ILE A 171 -23.20 -3.01 -4.49
CA ILE A 171 -23.06 -1.99 -5.53
C ILE A 171 -23.67 -2.50 -6.83
N GLU A 172 -24.84 -1.99 -7.21
CA GLU A 172 -25.60 -2.47 -8.38
C GLU A 172 -25.36 -1.64 -9.65
N THR A 173 -25.08 -0.34 -9.53
CA THR A 173 -24.96 0.56 -10.70
C THR A 173 -23.63 1.30 -10.75
N ASP A 174 -23.25 1.70 -11.97
CA ASP A 174 -22.12 2.60 -12.20
C ASP A 174 -22.43 3.97 -11.59
N GLY A 175 -21.50 4.54 -10.83
CA GLY A 175 -21.64 5.88 -10.27
C GLY A 175 -22.30 5.94 -8.90
N ASP A 176 -22.35 4.81 -8.17
CA ASP A 176 -22.71 4.78 -6.76
C ASP A 176 -22.04 5.93 -5.99
N ALA A 177 -22.85 6.67 -5.24
CA ALA A 177 -22.42 7.89 -4.56
C ALA A 177 -21.25 7.63 -3.58
N PHE A 178 -21.10 6.41 -3.10
CA PHE A 178 -20.06 6.00 -2.19
C PHE A 178 -18.72 5.77 -2.91
N VAL A 179 -18.73 5.14 -4.10
CA VAL A 179 -17.53 4.83 -4.89
C VAL A 179 -16.73 6.09 -5.27
N ASN A 180 -17.43 7.13 -5.72
CA ASN A 180 -16.80 8.40 -6.08
C ASN A 180 -16.16 9.09 -4.86
N ARG A 181 -16.84 9.08 -3.72
CA ARG A 181 -16.32 9.67 -2.47
C ARG A 181 -15.05 8.96 -2.00
N ILE A 182 -15.00 7.63 -2.12
CA ILE A 182 -13.82 6.84 -1.76
C ILE A 182 -12.65 7.14 -2.68
N THR A 183 -12.90 7.26 -3.98
CA THR A 183 -11.85 7.57 -4.94
C THR A 183 -11.15 8.88 -4.57
N ASP A 184 -11.92 9.92 -4.20
CA ASP A 184 -11.35 11.20 -3.78
C ASP A 184 -10.68 11.13 -2.41
N TYR A 185 -11.24 10.36 -1.49
CA TYR A 185 -10.61 10.05 -0.21
C TYR A 185 -9.25 9.37 -0.37
N MET A 186 -9.12 8.39 -1.26
CA MET A 186 -7.87 7.68 -1.50
C MET A 186 -6.79 8.60 -2.06
N LYS A 187 -7.14 9.53 -2.97
CA LYS A 187 -6.21 10.56 -3.45
C LYS A 187 -5.68 11.42 -2.30
N VAL A 188 -6.55 11.80 -1.37
CA VAL A 188 -6.15 12.57 -0.17
C VAL A 188 -5.27 11.72 0.72
N TYR A 189 -5.63 10.46 0.97
CA TYR A 189 -4.86 9.57 1.84
C TYR A 189 -3.45 9.32 1.31
N GLN A 190 -3.32 8.98 0.02
CA GLN A 190 -2.02 8.83 -0.64
C GLN A 190 -1.17 10.10 -0.55
N ARG A 191 -1.78 11.29 -0.61
CA ARG A 191 -1.07 12.55 -0.44
C ARG A 191 -0.56 12.77 0.99
N LEU A 192 -1.36 12.46 2.00
CA LEU A 192 -0.97 12.53 3.41
C LEU A 192 0.19 11.58 3.74
N LEU A 193 0.29 10.47 3.00
CA LEU A 193 1.38 9.49 3.13
C LEU A 193 2.68 9.89 2.41
N ARG A 194 2.75 11.05 1.74
CA ARG A 194 4.00 11.55 1.12
C ARG A 194 4.92 12.23 2.14
N PRO A 195 6.24 11.95 2.13
CA PRO A 195 7.19 12.65 2.99
C PRO A 195 7.21 14.16 2.74
N ALA A 196 7.07 14.96 3.80
CA ALA A 196 7.24 16.42 3.82
C ALA A 196 6.40 17.22 2.79
N ASP A 197 5.22 16.71 2.41
CA ASP A 197 4.32 17.42 1.48
C ASP A 197 3.72 18.69 2.12
N PHE A 198 3.49 18.66 3.44
CA PHE A 198 2.92 19.78 4.20
C PHE A 198 3.97 20.43 5.13
N LEU A 199 3.97 21.77 5.21
CA LEU A 199 4.89 22.51 6.08
C LEU A 199 4.67 22.19 7.56
N VAL A 200 3.43 21.90 7.96
CA VAL A 200 3.11 21.50 9.35
C VAL A 200 3.75 20.17 9.75
N ASP A 201 4.14 19.33 8.78
CA ASP A 201 4.89 18.10 9.07
C ASP A 201 6.38 18.37 9.31
N ILE A 202 6.90 19.49 8.80
CA ILE A 202 8.30 19.91 8.96
C ILE A 202 8.45 20.80 10.20
N LEU A 203 7.45 21.64 10.46
CA LEU A 203 7.36 22.55 11.59
C LEU A 203 6.09 22.22 12.40
N PRO A 204 6.12 21.16 13.24
CA PRO A 204 4.97 20.73 14.02
C PRO A 204 4.28 21.83 14.84
N PRO A 205 4.98 22.84 15.42
CA PRO A 205 4.31 23.92 16.14
C PRO A 205 3.25 24.68 15.33
N LEU A 206 3.32 24.68 13.99
CA LEU A 206 2.30 25.30 13.13
C LEU A 206 0.90 24.72 13.37
N LYS A 207 0.79 23.48 13.86
CA LYS A 207 -0.50 22.85 14.18
C LYS A 207 -1.28 23.58 15.28
N HIS A 208 -0.63 24.44 16.06
CA HIS A 208 -1.27 25.21 17.14
C HIS A 208 -1.77 26.59 16.69
N LEU A 209 -1.48 27.03 15.45
CA LEU A 209 -1.95 28.33 14.94
C LEU A 209 -3.48 28.39 14.88
N PRO A 210 -4.15 29.51 15.24
CA PRO A 210 -5.59 29.65 15.06
C PRO A 210 -6.00 29.46 13.58
N GLU A 211 -7.19 28.92 13.33
CA GLU A 211 -7.67 28.66 11.95
C GLU A 211 -7.83 29.93 11.10
N GLY A 212 -8.05 31.08 11.73
CA GLY A 212 -8.12 32.39 11.08
C GLY A 212 -6.76 33.06 10.82
N PHE A 213 -5.65 32.48 11.26
CA PHE A 213 -4.33 33.08 11.09
C PHE A 213 -3.89 33.07 9.62
N PRO A 214 -3.27 34.15 9.09
CA PRO A 214 -2.76 34.17 7.72
C PRO A 214 -1.79 33.01 7.45
N GLY A 215 -2.07 32.20 6.44
CA GLY A 215 -1.28 31.00 6.10
C GLY A 215 -1.72 29.71 6.82
N ALA A 216 -2.68 29.75 7.76
CA ALA A 216 -3.23 28.57 8.42
C ALA A 216 -4.33 27.85 7.62
N GLY A 217 -4.45 28.12 6.31
CA GLY A 217 -5.46 27.52 5.42
C GLY A 217 -5.43 25.98 5.37
N PHE A 218 -4.28 25.37 5.68
CA PHE A 218 -4.14 23.91 5.80
C PHE A 218 -5.06 23.32 6.88
N LYS A 219 -5.46 24.09 7.91
CA LYS A 219 -6.39 23.63 8.95
C LYS A 219 -7.81 23.45 8.42
N ARG A 220 -8.29 24.38 7.58
CA ARG A 220 -9.59 24.25 6.90
C ARG A 220 -9.61 23.02 5.99
N THR A 221 -8.52 22.82 5.24
CA THR A 221 -8.34 21.64 4.40
C THR A 221 -8.35 20.35 5.24
N ALA A 222 -7.61 20.33 6.36
CA ALA A 222 -7.58 19.18 7.26
C ALA A 222 -8.96 18.88 7.87
N SER A 223 -9.72 19.91 8.27
CA SER A 223 -11.09 19.76 8.78
C SER A 223 -12.03 19.14 7.73
N LYS A 224 -11.96 19.63 6.48
CA LYS A 224 -12.72 19.04 5.36
C LYS A 224 -12.35 17.57 5.14
N TRP A 225 -11.05 17.24 5.16
CA TRP A 225 -10.57 15.87 4.98
C TRP A 225 -10.91 14.96 6.15
N ARG A 226 -10.89 15.47 7.39
CA ARG A 226 -11.32 14.74 8.58
C ARG A 226 -12.78 14.34 8.46
N LYS A 227 -13.65 15.31 8.11
CA LYS A 227 -15.07 15.04 7.88
C LYS A 227 -15.29 14.00 6.78
N SER A 228 -14.59 14.14 5.65
CA SER A 228 -14.69 13.16 4.56
C SER A 228 -14.27 11.75 4.99
N LYS A 229 -13.21 11.62 5.79
CA LYS A 229 -12.76 10.34 6.36
C LYS A 229 -13.81 9.76 7.31
N GLU A 230 -14.35 10.59 8.20
CA GLU A 230 -15.39 10.19 9.15
C GLU A 230 -16.65 9.73 8.43
N ASP A 231 -17.12 10.45 7.40
CA ASP A 231 -18.28 10.06 6.61
C ASP A 231 -18.06 8.69 5.93
N ILE A 232 -16.88 8.44 5.36
CA ILE A 232 -16.57 7.17 4.68
C ILE A 232 -16.47 6.00 5.66
N HIS A 233 -16.09 6.24 6.91
CA HIS A 233 -16.02 5.17 7.91
C HIS A 233 -17.35 4.94 8.62
N ASN A 234 -18.06 6.02 8.96
CA ASN A 234 -19.26 5.96 9.80
C ASN A 234 -20.50 5.57 8.99
N VAL A 235 -20.71 6.13 7.80
CA VAL A 235 -21.93 5.88 7.01
C VAL A 235 -22.17 4.38 6.74
N PRO A 236 -21.21 3.62 6.17
CA PRO A 236 -21.46 2.20 5.90
C PRO A 236 -21.52 1.36 7.18
N PHE A 237 -20.77 1.75 8.23
CA PHE A 237 -20.80 1.05 9.52
C PHE A 237 -22.15 1.19 10.23
N GLU A 238 -22.70 2.40 10.29
CA GLU A 238 -24.03 2.64 10.87
C GLU A 238 -25.14 1.98 10.03
N GLN A 239 -24.98 1.94 8.70
CA GLN A 239 -25.91 1.21 7.84
C GLN A 239 -25.97 -0.28 8.23
N VAL A 240 -24.82 -0.93 8.45
CA VAL A 240 -24.80 -2.33 8.92
C VAL A 240 -25.56 -2.48 10.23
N LYS A 241 -25.38 -1.58 11.19
CA LYS A 241 -26.10 -1.62 12.47
C LYS A 241 -27.62 -1.46 12.29
N CYS A 242 -28.05 -0.56 11.41
CA CYS A 242 -29.47 -0.40 11.06
C CYS A 242 -30.04 -1.66 10.39
N ASP A 243 -29.28 -2.27 9.48
CA ASP A 243 -29.69 -3.49 8.78
C ASP A 243 -29.78 -4.67 9.77
N MET A 244 -28.86 -4.75 10.74
CA MET A 244 -28.89 -5.77 11.79
C MET A 244 -30.13 -5.59 12.68
N ALA A 245 -30.41 -4.36 13.12
CA ALA A 245 -31.57 -4.05 13.95
C ALA A 245 -32.91 -4.33 13.25
N SER A 246 -32.94 -4.24 11.92
CA SER A 246 -34.12 -4.54 11.11
C SER A 246 -34.21 -5.98 10.61
N GLY A 247 -33.22 -6.83 10.93
CA GLY A 247 -33.17 -8.23 10.49
C GLY A 247 -32.82 -8.42 9.00
N ASN A 248 -32.31 -7.38 8.34
CA ASN A 248 -31.98 -7.38 6.90
C ASN A 248 -30.46 -7.36 6.62
N ALA A 249 -29.62 -7.48 7.65
CA ALA A 249 -28.17 -7.44 7.47
C ALA A 249 -27.67 -8.60 6.61
N MET A 250 -26.90 -8.25 5.58
CA MET A 250 -26.17 -9.22 4.78
C MET A 250 -24.92 -9.70 5.53
N PRO A 251 -24.53 -10.98 5.38
CA PRO A 251 -23.29 -11.50 5.96
C PRO A 251 -22.08 -10.69 5.50
N SER A 252 -21.32 -10.14 6.45
CA SER A 252 -20.16 -9.30 6.16
C SER A 252 -19.17 -9.28 7.32
N PHE A 253 -17.95 -8.78 7.08
CA PHE A 253 -16.93 -8.62 8.11
C PHE A 253 -17.44 -7.80 9.30
N THR A 254 -18.10 -6.66 9.02
CA THR A 254 -18.61 -5.76 10.06
C THR A 254 -19.75 -6.42 10.84
N GLN A 255 -20.73 -7.02 10.14
CA GLN A 255 -21.86 -7.69 10.80
C GLN A 255 -21.40 -8.83 11.70
N HIS A 256 -20.51 -9.70 11.20
CA HIS A 256 -20.01 -10.83 11.98
C HIS A 256 -19.24 -10.39 13.23
N LEU A 257 -18.38 -9.37 13.12
CA LEU A 257 -17.66 -8.87 14.29
C LEU A 257 -18.58 -8.16 15.29
N LEU A 258 -19.64 -7.49 14.83
CA LEU A 258 -20.64 -6.91 15.73
C LEU A 258 -21.47 -7.97 16.46
N GLU A 259 -21.74 -9.13 15.84
CA GLU A 259 -22.39 -10.27 16.50
C GLU A 259 -21.47 -10.98 17.49
N GLU A 260 -20.18 -11.10 17.18
CA GLU A 260 -19.18 -11.69 18.08
C GLU A 260 -18.86 -10.80 19.31
N MET A 261 -19.30 -9.53 19.32
CA MET A 261 -19.05 -8.64 20.47
C MET A 261 -19.89 -9.09 21.68
N PRO A 262 -19.29 -9.57 22.79
CA PRO A 262 -20.03 -9.89 23.99
C PRO A 262 -20.77 -8.69 24.55
N GLU A 263 -22.00 -8.90 25.03
CA GLU A 263 -22.88 -7.86 25.59
C GLU A 263 -22.32 -7.18 26.87
N GLN A 264 -21.33 -7.79 27.53
CA GLN A 264 -20.77 -7.26 28.77
C GLN A 264 -19.69 -6.19 28.52
N LYS A 265 -20.05 -4.93 28.80
CA LYS A 265 -19.16 -3.77 28.91
C LYS A 265 -18.09 -4.02 29.99
N GLY A 266 -16.90 -4.48 29.59
CA GLY A 266 -15.73 -4.55 30.48
C GLY A 266 -14.69 -5.60 30.14
N THR A 267 -15.05 -6.63 29.37
CA THR A 267 -14.14 -7.73 28.96
C THR A 267 -13.94 -7.79 27.44
N ASN A 268 -14.34 -6.75 26.73
CA ASN A 268 -14.45 -6.80 25.28
C ASN A 268 -13.07 -6.72 24.61
N LYS A 269 -12.71 -7.75 23.84
CA LYS A 269 -11.44 -7.84 23.10
C LYS A 269 -11.35 -6.78 21.98
N TYR A 270 -12.50 -6.28 21.52
CA TYR A 270 -12.62 -5.30 20.44
C TYR A 270 -13.66 -4.22 20.79
N THR A 271 -13.39 -2.97 20.39
CA THR A 271 -14.38 -1.88 20.46
C THR A 271 -15.05 -1.70 19.10
N GLU A 272 -16.25 -1.08 19.06
CA GLU A 272 -16.87 -0.70 17.78
C GLU A 272 -15.92 0.12 16.90
N GLU A 273 -15.12 0.99 17.51
CA GLU A 273 -14.11 1.78 16.80
C GLU A 273 -13.04 0.88 16.15
N CYS A 274 -12.58 -0.16 16.85
CA CYS A 274 -11.63 -1.13 16.28
C CYS A 274 -12.23 -1.86 15.07
N ILE A 275 -13.50 -2.29 15.15
CA ILE A 275 -14.18 -2.98 14.04
C ILE A 275 -14.31 -2.04 12.85
N LYS A 276 -14.75 -0.80 13.08
CA LYS A 276 -14.89 0.22 12.04
C LYS A 276 -13.58 0.52 11.33
N LEU A 277 -12.48 0.64 12.08
CA LEU A 277 -11.13 0.87 11.53
C LEU A 277 -10.57 -0.35 10.79
N ALA A 278 -10.91 -1.56 11.24
CA ALA A 278 -10.55 -2.79 10.55
C ALA A 278 -11.33 -2.95 9.24
N ALA A 279 -12.65 -2.72 9.25
CA ALA A 279 -13.49 -2.76 8.05
C ALA A 279 -13.05 -1.73 7.00
N SER A 280 -12.68 -0.52 7.43
CA SER A 280 -12.21 0.52 6.50
C SER A 280 -10.88 0.19 5.83
N SER A 281 -10.05 -0.65 6.46
CA SER A 281 -8.80 -1.13 5.90
C SER A 281 -9.01 -2.03 4.68
N ILE A 282 -10.11 -2.78 4.66
CA ILE A 282 -10.44 -3.72 3.58
C ILE A 282 -10.63 -2.93 2.28
N TYR A 283 -11.41 -1.84 2.29
CA TYR A 283 -11.58 -0.99 1.10
C TYR A 283 -10.33 -0.18 0.75
N THR A 284 -9.65 0.38 1.75
CA THR A 284 -8.45 1.21 1.52
C THR A 284 -7.31 0.40 0.89
N GLY A 285 -7.15 -0.87 1.31
CA GLY A 285 -6.08 -1.76 0.82
C GLY A 285 -6.48 -2.65 -0.36
N GLY A 286 -7.76 -3.03 -0.47
CA GLY A 286 -8.22 -4.08 -1.39
C GLY A 286 -8.74 -3.61 -2.75
N ASN A 287 -9.06 -2.33 -2.93
CA ASN A 287 -9.66 -1.89 -4.21
C ASN A 287 -8.61 -1.55 -5.28
N ASP A 288 -7.79 -0.52 -5.05
CA ASP A 288 -6.88 0.03 -6.06
C ASP A 288 -5.73 -0.94 -6.41
N ASN A 289 -5.18 -1.65 -5.41
CA ASN A 289 -4.09 -2.59 -5.60
C ASN A 289 -4.51 -3.80 -6.44
N ASN A 290 -5.71 -4.34 -6.18
CA ASN A 290 -6.24 -5.46 -6.95
C ASN A 290 -6.62 -5.02 -8.36
N THR A 291 -7.26 -3.86 -8.52
CA THR A 291 -7.58 -3.30 -9.84
C THR A 291 -6.33 -3.16 -10.71
N SER A 292 -5.26 -2.54 -10.18
CA SER A 292 -3.99 -2.35 -10.92
C SER A 292 -3.26 -3.67 -11.21
N SER A 293 -3.31 -4.63 -10.29
CA SER A 293 -2.74 -5.98 -10.52
C SER A 293 -3.42 -6.70 -11.69
N VAL A 294 -4.75 -6.66 -11.76
CA VAL A 294 -5.49 -7.29 -12.87
C VAL A 294 -5.25 -6.57 -14.18
N GLN A 295 -5.25 -5.24 -14.18
CA GLN A 295 -4.93 -4.47 -15.39
C GLN A 295 -3.53 -4.82 -15.91
N SER A 296 -2.56 -4.97 -15.00
CA SER A 296 -1.22 -5.40 -15.35
C SER A 296 -1.22 -6.83 -15.90
N MET A 297 -1.98 -7.74 -15.31
CA MET A 297 -2.13 -9.11 -15.80
C MET A 297 -2.74 -9.15 -17.21
N MET A 298 -3.78 -8.37 -17.47
CA MET A 298 -4.38 -8.24 -18.81
C MET A 298 -3.35 -7.74 -19.82
N ALA A 299 -2.58 -6.71 -19.48
CA ALA A 299 -1.52 -6.21 -20.34
C ALA A 299 -0.43 -7.28 -20.58
N ALA A 300 -0.04 -8.03 -19.55
CA ALA A 300 0.94 -9.11 -19.68
C ALA A 300 0.44 -10.22 -20.61
N ILE A 301 -0.80 -10.67 -20.46
CA ILE A 301 -1.40 -11.69 -21.33
C ILE A 301 -1.40 -11.25 -22.81
N LEU A 302 -1.72 -9.98 -23.07
CA LEU A 302 -1.67 -9.41 -24.43
C LEU A 302 -0.26 -9.30 -25.01
N LEU A 303 0.74 -9.04 -24.15
CA LEU A 303 2.15 -8.90 -24.56
C LEU A 303 2.87 -10.24 -24.68
N PHE A 304 2.39 -11.29 -24.00
CA PHE A 304 3.00 -12.62 -23.95
C PHE A 304 1.98 -13.72 -24.28
N PRO A 305 1.53 -13.84 -25.55
CA PRO A 305 0.50 -14.82 -25.95
C PRO A 305 0.84 -16.27 -25.60
N GLN A 306 2.11 -16.65 -25.62
CA GLN A 306 2.56 -17.99 -25.22
C GLN A 306 2.24 -18.33 -23.76
N VAL A 307 2.19 -17.32 -22.88
CA VAL A 307 1.76 -17.51 -21.48
C VAL A 307 0.26 -17.73 -21.43
N GLN A 308 -0.49 -16.99 -22.25
CA GLN A 308 -1.92 -17.17 -22.39
C GLN A 308 -2.28 -18.58 -22.83
N ASP A 309 -1.63 -19.09 -23.90
CA ASP A 309 -1.90 -20.42 -24.45
C ASP A 309 -1.71 -21.52 -23.41
N LYS A 310 -0.64 -21.45 -22.62
CA LYS A 310 -0.36 -22.40 -21.53
C LYS A 310 -1.41 -22.33 -20.42
N ALA A 311 -1.83 -21.12 -20.07
CA ALA A 311 -2.84 -20.92 -19.04
C ALA A 311 -4.21 -21.43 -19.50
N GLN A 312 -4.56 -21.20 -20.77
CA GLN A 312 -5.79 -21.75 -21.38
C GLN A 312 -5.75 -23.27 -21.44
N ALA A 313 -4.63 -23.87 -21.82
CA ALA A 313 -4.47 -25.32 -21.81
C ALA A 313 -4.63 -25.92 -20.41
N GLU A 314 -4.11 -25.27 -19.37
CA GLU A 314 -4.32 -25.69 -17.98
C GLU A 314 -5.81 -25.60 -17.58
N LEU A 315 -6.47 -24.48 -17.89
CA LEU A 315 -7.89 -24.28 -17.59
C LEU A 315 -8.78 -25.28 -18.33
N ASP A 316 -8.52 -25.54 -19.60
CA ASP A 316 -9.27 -26.53 -20.39
C ASP A 316 -9.08 -27.95 -19.83
N ARG A 317 -7.86 -28.29 -19.38
CA ARG A 317 -7.56 -29.60 -18.77
C ARG A 317 -8.25 -29.80 -17.42
N VAL A 318 -8.22 -28.79 -16.55
CA VAL A 318 -8.67 -28.92 -15.14
C VAL A 318 -10.16 -28.63 -14.99
N ILE A 319 -10.67 -27.65 -15.72
CA ILE A 319 -12.05 -27.16 -15.57
C ILE A 319 -12.95 -27.68 -16.70
N GLY A 320 -12.41 -27.94 -17.90
CA GLY A 320 -13.18 -28.29 -19.09
C GLY A 320 -13.93 -27.08 -19.66
N ARG A 321 -14.94 -27.28 -20.51
CA ARG A 321 -15.74 -26.20 -21.13
C ARG A 321 -17.14 -26.04 -20.53
N ASP A 322 -17.61 -27.01 -19.74
CA ASP A 322 -19.02 -27.10 -19.29
C ASP A 322 -19.37 -26.27 -18.05
N ARG A 323 -18.37 -25.73 -17.34
CA ARG A 323 -18.57 -24.92 -16.14
C ARG A 323 -17.63 -23.73 -16.04
N LEU A 324 -18.00 -22.75 -15.21
CA LEU A 324 -17.13 -21.65 -14.85
C LEU A 324 -16.13 -22.07 -13.74
N PRO A 325 -14.97 -21.41 -13.67
CA PRO A 325 -14.03 -21.57 -12.57
C PRO A 325 -14.64 -21.22 -11.21
N SER A 326 -14.11 -21.87 -10.18
CA SER A 326 -14.43 -21.65 -8.78
C SER A 326 -13.16 -21.68 -7.91
N VAL A 327 -13.27 -21.19 -6.68
CA VAL A 327 -12.18 -21.20 -5.69
C VAL A 327 -11.68 -22.61 -5.38
N LYS A 328 -12.54 -23.62 -5.55
CA LYS A 328 -12.17 -25.02 -5.32
C LYS A 328 -11.13 -25.54 -6.33
N ASP A 329 -11.00 -24.86 -7.47
CA ASP A 329 -10.07 -25.27 -8.53
C ASP A 329 -8.65 -24.70 -8.31
N LEU A 330 -8.45 -23.81 -7.32
CA LEU A 330 -7.21 -23.05 -7.15
C LEU A 330 -5.97 -23.92 -6.97
N ASP A 331 -6.08 -25.00 -6.20
CA ASP A 331 -4.94 -25.89 -5.90
C ASP A 331 -4.54 -26.73 -7.12
N ASP A 332 -5.46 -26.92 -8.07
CA ASP A 332 -5.26 -27.67 -9.31
C ASP A 332 -4.79 -26.79 -10.49
N LEU A 333 -4.58 -25.49 -10.25
CA LEU A 333 -4.23 -24.49 -11.27
C LEU A 333 -2.87 -23.82 -10.99
N PRO A 334 -1.78 -24.60 -10.90
CA PRO A 334 -0.46 -24.10 -10.53
C PRO A 334 0.10 -23.09 -11.53
N TYR A 335 -0.11 -23.25 -12.84
CA TYR A 335 0.38 -22.31 -13.85
C TYR A 335 -0.35 -20.97 -13.75
N CYS A 336 -1.68 -20.98 -13.61
CA CYS A 336 -2.44 -19.76 -13.33
C CYS A 336 -1.98 -19.09 -12.03
N GLY A 337 -1.73 -19.88 -10.98
CA GLY A 337 -1.15 -19.39 -9.73
C GLY A 337 0.25 -18.77 -9.92
N ALA A 338 1.06 -19.29 -10.84
CA ALA A 338 2.38 -18.77 -11.15
C ALA A 338 2.32 -17.45 -11.94
N ILE A 339 1.35 -17.28 -12.84
CA ILE A 339 1.06 -15.99 -13.50
C ILE A 339 0.79 -14.91 -12.47
N VAL A 340 0.04 -15.25 -11.41
CA VAL A 340 -0.24 -14.32 -10.31
C VAL A 340 1.00 -13.95 -9.50
N GLN A 341 1.87 -14.92 -9.19
CA GLN A 341 3.12 -14.59 -8.51
C GLN A 341 4.02 -13.72 -9.39
N GLU A 342 4.10 -14.04 -10.69
CA GLU A 342 4.92 -13.29 -11.62
C GLU A 342 4.37 -11.88 -11.88
N ILE A 343 3.05 -11.67 -11.88
CA ILE A 343 2.51 -10.31 -12.05
C ILE A 343 2.85 -9.41 -10.87
N LEU A 344 2.79 -9.94 -9.64
CA LEU A 344 3.15 -9.20 -8.44
C LEU A 344 4.65 -8.91 -8.35
N ARG A 345 5.49 -9.76 -8.95
CA ARG A 345 6.94 -9.51 -9.10
C ARG A 345 7.21 -8.47 -10.19
N TRP A 346 6.62 -8.64 -11.38
CA TRP A 346 6.88 -7.86 -12.58
C TRP A 346 6.32 -6.43 -12.46
N GLN A 347 5.09 -6.29 -11.96
CA GLN A 347 4.40 -5.00 -11.77
C GLN A 347 3.83 -4.92 -10.34
N PRO A 348 4.69 -4.71 -9.31
CA PRO A 348 4.23 -4.59 -7.94
C PRO A 348 3.31 -3.36 -7.79
N PRO A 349 2.06 -3.51 -7.29
CA PRO A 349 1.12 -2.39 -7.14
C PRO A 349 1.63 -1.28 -6.22
N THR A 350 2.48 -1.64 -5.25
CA THR A 350 3.06 -0.74 -4.24
C THR A 350 4.59 -0.73 -4.34
N PRO A 351 5.19 -0.06 -5.34
CA PRO A 351 6.62 -0.15 -5.63
C PRO A 351 7.54 0.34 -4.49
N PHE A 352 7.02 1.12 -3.54
CA PHE A 352 7.76 1.62 -2.36
C PHE A 352 7.23 1.13 -1.00
N ALA A 353 6.30 0.16 -1.01
CA ALA A 353 5.54 -0.26 0.17
C ALA A 353 4.94 0.94 0.96
N LEU A 354 4.47 0.70 2.18
CA LEU A 354 4.09 1.77 3.10
C LEU A 354 5.32 2.27 3.87
N PRO A 355 5.44 3.58 4.14
CA PRO A 355 6.55 4.10 4.92
C PRO A 355 6.59 3.59 6.36
N HIS A 356 7.78 3.19 6.80
CA HIS A 356 8.15 2.89 8.18
C HIS A 356 8.94 4.06 8.78
N ALA A 357 9.16 4.06 10.09
CA ALA A 357 10.06 5.00 10.75
C ALA A 357 10.95 4.28 11.79
N LEU A 358 12.09 4.90 12.09
CA LEU A 358 13.00 4.45 13.13
C LEU A 358 12.61 4.99 14.50
N ASP A 359 12.51 4.12 15.51
CA ASP A 359 12.26 4.52 16.89
C ASP A 359 13.53 5.00 17.63
N ARG A 360 14.71 4.60 17.14
CA ARG A 360 16.05 4.88 17.65
C ARG A 360 17.08 4.88 16.51
N ASP A 361 18.27 5.38 16.81
CA ASP A 361 19.39 5.32 15.86
C ASP A 361 19.81 3.86 15.66
N GLU A 362 20.07 3.47 14.41
CA GLU A 362 20.48 2.13 14.02
C GLU A 362 21.73 2.22 13.11
N GLU A 363 22.62 1.23 13.18
CA GLU A 363 23.81 1.20 12.31
C GLU A 363 23.67 0.14 11.21
N PHE A 364 23.91 0.50 9.96
CA PHE A 364 23.87 -0.44 8.83
C PHE A 364 25.05 -0.18 7.89
N GLN A 365 25.91 -1.19 7.70
CA GLN A 365 27.09 -1.12 6.82
C GLN A 365 27.98 0.12 7.08
N GLY A 366 28.18 0.50 8.35
CA GLY A 366 28.96 1.67 8.75
C GLY A 366 28.22 3.02 8.59
N TYR A 367 26.96 3.01 8.13
CA TYR A 367 26.09 4.17 8.12
C TYR A 367 25.22 4.23 9.38
N ILE A 368 24.91 5.44 9.80
CA ILE A 368 23.91 5.71 10.84
C ILE A 368 22.57 5.98 10.18
N LEU A 369 21.55 5.25 10.60
CA LEU A 369 20.15 5.48 10.27
C LEU A 369 19.51 6.16 11.48
N PRO A 370 19.23 7.47 11.42
CA PRO A 370 18.84 8.21 12.61
C PRO A 370 17.39 7.96 12.99
N LYS A 371 17.12 8.01 14.29
CA LYS A 371 15.79 8.03 14.89
C LYS A 371 14.88 9.02 14.17
N GLY A 372 13.65 8.59 13.92
CA GLY A 372 12.62 9.37 13.26
C GLY A 372 12.76 9.45 11.75
N ALA A 373 13.87 8.96 11.15
CA ALA A 373 13.96 8.88 9.70
C ALA A 373 12.88 7.95 9.15
N THR A 374 12.30 8.34 8.02
CA THR A 374 11.34 7.50 7.30
C THR A 374 12.11 6.45 6.51
N ILE A 375 11.72 5.17 6.62
CA ILE A 375 12.25 4.07 5.81
C ILE A 375 11.18 3.70 4.77
N MET A 376 11.59 3.56 3.50
CA MET A 376 10.73 3.06 2.42
C MET A 376 11.43 1.90 1.70
N ALA A 377 10.71 0.80 1.54
CA ALA A 377 11.18 -0.39 0.86
C ALA A 377 10.93 -0.27 -0.64
N ASN A 378 11.97 -0.15 -1.46
CA ASN A 378 11.84 -0.12 -2.91
C ASN A 378 11.63 -1.55 -3.45
N VAL A 379 10.39 -2.02 -3.32
CA VAL A 379 9.94 -3.33 -3.80
C VAL A 379 10.24 -3.49 -5.29
N TRP A 380 10.06 -2.43 -6.08
CA TRP A 380 10.33 -2.46 -7.52
C TRP A 380 11.78 -2.83 -7.84
N ALA A 381 12.77 -2.24 -7.12
CA ALA A 381 14.18 -2.59 -7.31
C ALA A 381 14.48 -4.01 -6.83
N MET A 382 13.91 -4.42 -5.69
CA MET A 382 14.09 -5.76 -5.13
C MET A 382 13.56 -6.86 -6.06
N THR A 383 12.38 -6.66 -6.64
CA THR A 383 11.76 -7.65 -7.56
C THR A 383 12.39 -7.66 -8.95
N ARG A 384 13.34 -6.76 -9.21
CA ARG A 384 14.13 -6.66 -10.44
C ARG A 384 15.62 -6.96 -10.25
N ASN A 385 16.01 -7.46 -9.08
CA ASN A 385 17.40 -7.84 -8.85
C ASN A 385 17.76 -9.06 -9.73
N PRO A 386 18.72 -8.94 -10.68
CA PRO A 386 19.05 -10.03 -11.60
C PRO A 386 19.69 -11.24 -10.92
N THR A 387 20.27 -11.08 -9.72
CA THR A 387 20.80 -12.19 -8.92
C THR A 387 19.69 -13.09 -8.40
N SER A 388 18.53 -12.52 -8.05
CA SER A 388 17.36 -13.26 -7.57
C SER A 388 16.41 -13.64 -8.70
N TYR A 389 16.31 -12.79 -9.73
CA TYR A 389 15.40 -12.95 -10.86
C TYR A 389 16.16 -12.71 -12.18
N PRO A 390 16.83 -13.74 -12.74
CA PRO A 390 17.55 -13.61 -14.01
C PRO A 390 16.63 -13.14 -15.14
N SER A 391 17.03 -12.20 -16.00
CA SER A 391 16.11 -11.55 -16.98
C SER A 391 14.87 -10.91 -16.30
N PRO A 392 15.05 -9.95 -15.37
CA PRO A 392 13.98 -9.45 -14.51
C PRO A 392 12.86 -8.70 -15.24
N GLU A 393 13.13 -8.18 -16.44
CA GLU A 393 12.13 -7.45 -17.25
C GLU A 393 11.26 -8.38 -18.11
N GLU A 394 11.67 -9.65 -18.28
CA GLU A 394 10.83 -10.66 -18.94
C GLU A 394 9.76 -11.20 -17.99
N PHE A 395 8.57 -11.45 -18.53
CA PHE A 395 7.46 -12.06 -17.80
C PHE A 395 7.51 -13.57 -17.96
N ILE A 396 8.01 -14.27 -16.93
CA ILE A 396 8.22 -15.73 -16.96
C ILE A 396 7.53 -16.38 -15.74
N PRO A 397 6.26 -16.81 -15.87
CA PRO A 397 5.54 -17.51 -14.80
C PRO A 397 6.28 -18.74 -14.28
N GLU A 398 7.00 -19.46 -15.15
CA GLU A 398 7.71 -20.70 -14.84
C GLU A 398 8.75 -20.54 -13.71
N ARG A 399 9.17 -19.30 -13.37
CA ARG A 399 10.03 -19.02 -12.20
C ARG A 399 9.42 -19.44 -10.87
N HIS A 400 8.09 -19.49 -10.80
CA HIS A 400 7.34 -19.82 -9.59
C HIS A 400 6.82 -21.26 -9.59
N LEU A 401 7.30 -22.08 -10.51
CA LEU A 401 6.93 -23.48 -10.62
C LEU A 401 8.12 -24.37 -10.27
N SER A 402 7.83 -25.42 -9.52
CA SER A 402 8.67 -26.62 -9.47
C SER A 402 7.99 -27.78 -10.15
N THR A 403 8.76 -28.85 -10.36
CA THR A 403 8.25 -30.10 -10.90
C THR A 403 8.27 -31.14 -9.79
N ASP A 404 7.15 -31.83 -9.57
CA ASP A 404 7.09 -32.97 -8.66
C ASP A 404 7.77 -34.21 -9.26
N GLU A 405 7.87 -35.28 -8.45
CA GLU A 405 8.48 -36.55 -8.86
C GLU A 405 7.78 -37.21 -10.06
N ASN A 406 6.54 -36.82 -10.34
CA ASN A 406 5.71 -37.34 -11.44
C ASN A 406 5.75 -36.43 -12.69
N GLY A 407 6.53 -35.35 -12.67
CA GLY A 407 6.63 -34.42 -13.80
C GLY A 407 5.54 -33.33 -13.81
N ASN A 408 4.67 -33.25 -12.79
CA ASN A 408 3.63 -32.23 -12.73
C ASN A 408 4.17 -30.92 -12.18
N PHE A 409 3.68 -29.80 -12.73
CA PHE A 409 3.97 -28.49 -12.17
C PHE A 409 3.33 -28.32 -10.81
N LYS A 410 4.10 -27.80 -9.86
CA LYS A 410 3.66 -27.40 -8.54
C LYS A 410 4.00 -25.93 -8.33
N LEU A 411 3.02 -25.18 -7.85
CA LEU A 411 3.24 -23.79 -7.48
C LEU A 411 4.15 -23.72 -6.26
N GLU A 412 5.27 -23.03 -6.39
CA GLU A 412 6.15 -22.78 -5.25
C GLU A 412 5.46 -21.85 -4.25
N PRO A 413 5.56 -22.13 -2.93
CA PRO A 413 5.09 -21.21 -1.92
C PRO A 413 5.76 -19.85 -2.09
N THR A 414 4.97 -18.78 -2.07
CA THR A 414 5.52 -17.42 -2.10
C THR A 414 6.47 -17.25 -0.92
N ARG A 415 7.74 -16.93 -1.21
CA ARG A 415 8.78 -16.87 -0.19
C ARG A 415 8.58 -15.82 0.91
N ASN A 416 7.63 -14.87 0.80
CA ASN A 416 7.32 -13.85 1.83
C ASN A 416 6.06 -12.98 1.53
N ALA A 417 4.92 -13.55 1.11
CA ALA A 417 3.73 -12.76 0.78
C ALA A 417 2.52 -13.04 1.71
N SER A 418 1.81 -11.97 2.07
CA SER A 418 0.52 -12.02 2.77
C SER A 418 -0.53 -12.75 1.92
N PRO A 419 -1.31 -13.71 2.48
CA PRO A 419 -2.31 -14.49 1.76
C PRO A 419 -3.39 -13.68 1.03
N SER A 420 -3.71 -12.47 1.50
CA SER A 420 -4.89 -11.72 1.05
C SER A 420 -4.78 -11.09 -0.35
N GLY A 421 -3.59 -10.63 -0.77
CA GLY A 421 -3.38 -10.10 -2.12
C GLY A 421 -3.29 -11.20 -3.20
N LEU A 422 -2.85 -12.39 -2.81
CA LEU A 422 -2.74 -13.55 -3.68
C LEU A 422 -4.11 -14.17 -3.99
N ALA A 423 -5.03 -14.18 -3.03
CA ALA A 423 -6.37 -14.74 -3.19
C ALA A 423 -7.15 -14.07 -4.34
N VAL A 424 -7.26 -12.74 -4.32
CA VAL A 424 -8.04 -11.97 -5.29
C VAL A 424 -7.44 -12.09 -6.69
N VAL A 425 -6.12 -11.94 -6.83
CA VAL A 425 -5.44 -12.05 -8.13
C VAL A 425 -5.49 -13.48 -8.69
N ARG A 426 -5.46 -14.52 -7.82
CA ARG A 426 -5.63 -15.92 -8.24
C ARG A 426 -7.02 -16.19 -8.83
N VAL A 427 -8.10 -15.77 -8.19
CA VAL A 427 -9.47 -15.99 -8.72
C VAL A 427 -9.71 -15.21 -10.03
N LEU A 428 -9.03 -14.07 -10.21
CA LEU A 428 -9.04 -13.28 -11.44
C LEU A 428 -8.29 -13.92 -12.60
N ALA A 429 -7.13 -14.55 -12.37
CA ALA A 429 -6.48 -15.33 -13.44
C ALA A 429 -7.43 -16.42 -13.97
N LEU A 430 -8.17 -17.08 -13.07
CA LEU A 430 -9.07 -18.17 -13.44
C LEU A 430 -10.26 -17.72 -14.30
N THR A 431 -10.91 -16.61 -13.95
CA THR A 431 -12.18 -16.19 -14.58
C THR A 431 -12.02 -15.53 -15.97
N TRP A 432 -10.82 -15.13 -16.36
CA TRP A 432 -10.59 -14.22 -17.48
C TRP A 432 -9.95 -14.86 -18.70
N LEU A 433 -9.07 -15.84 -18.48
CA LEU A 433 -8.33 -16.51 -19.55
C LEU A 433 -9.23 -17.37 -20.44
N LYS A 434 -10.36 -17.86 -19.91
CA LYS A 434 -11.28 -18.74 -20.63
C LYS A 434 -12.23 -18.03 -21.62
N PRO A 435 -12.87 -16.88 -21.29
CA PRO A 435 -13.89 -16.29 -22.16
C PRO A 435 -13.35 -15.28 -23.18
N LEU A 436 -12.22 -14.60 -22.90
CA LEU A 436 -11.79 -13.44 -23.69
C LEU A 436 -11.20 -13.79 -25.06
N PHE A 437 -10.89 -15.06 -25.33
CA PHE A 437 -10.16 -15.45 -26.54
C PHE A 437 -10.53 -16.85 -27.07
N SER A 438 -11.75 -17.33 -26.80
CA SER A 438 -12.26 -18.41 -27.67
C SER A 438 -12.54 -17.79 -29.04
N PRO A 439 -11.89 -18.25 -30.12
CA PRO A 439 -12.48 -18.08 -31.43
C PRO A 439 -13.80 -18.85 -31.41
N GLU A 440 -14.85 -18.29 -32.02
CA GLU A 440 -16.05 -19.06 -32.34
C GLU A 440 -15.71 -20.37 -33.06
#